data_AF-A0A947WP86-F1
#
_entry.id   AF-A0A947WP86-F1
#
_cell.length_a   1.000
_cell.length_b   1.000
_cell.length_c   1.000
_cell.angle_alpha   90.00
_cell.angle_beta   90.00
_cell.angle_gamma   90.00
#
_symmetry.space_group_name_H-M   'P 1'
#
loop_
_entity.id
_entity.type
_entity.pdbx_description
1 polymer ?
#
loop_
_entity_poly.entity_id
_entity_poly.type
_entity_poly.pdbx_seq_one_letter_code
_entity_poly.pdbx_strand_id
1 'polypeptide(L)'
;MKTITYLTCLMLSLFIYPFSSLAADVEQEVKALFVPTFEKVEVEEVVSSENLIVKDENGELSSVKLIGLSSPIFGSGSLTNRCEIFEAERKVKQLTINKTITLRNDETTSLKDYKDDKYRYAILSDGRNLNELLLREGIVAFNATIPFSEEDKYEKIEEAAQKEGLGIWGNTPACNFKSFYEAAFSAPLSIESTFLGIAIFQFLQFVLLVTLAVALLLIEKIRQWQSEKQDRN
;
A
#
# COMPACT_ATOMS: atom_id res chain seq x y z
N MET A 1 42.95 53.52 -1.91
CA MET A 1 41.80 52.73 -1.42
C MET A 1 41.33 51.63 -2.39
N LYS A 2 41.33 51.85 -3.72
CA LYS A 2 40.86 50.83 -4.69
C LYS A 2 41.73 49.57 -4.77
N THR A 3 43.04 49.66 -4.56
CA THR A 3 44.00 48.54 -4.68
C THR A 3 43.86 47.49 -3.58
N ILE A 4 43.45 47.88 -2.37
CA ILE A 4 43.26 46.95 -1.25
C ILE A 4 42.04 46.06 -1.49
N THR A 5 40.98 46.60 -2.11
CA THR A 5 39.76 45.86 -2.47
C THR A 5 40.01 44.77 -3.51
N TYR A 6 40.88 45.01 -4.50
CA TYR A 6 41.24 44.00 -5.51
C TYR A 6 42.07 42.86 -4.91
N LEU A 7 42.98 43.17 -3.97
CA LEU A 7 43.81 42.16 -3.32
C LEU A 7 42.99 41.26 -2.38
N THR A 8 42.00 41.82 -1.67
CA THR A 8 41.12 41.04 -0.80
C THR A 8 40.17 40.15 -1.61
N CYS A 9 39.65 40.60 -2.76
CA CYS A 9 38.85 39.75 -3.64
C CYS A 9 39.64 38.58 -4.25
N LEU A 10 40.91 38.82 -4.63
CA LEU A 10 41.76 37.79 -5.23
C LEU A 10 42.23 36.73 -4.21
N MET A 11 42.47 37.14 -2.96
CA MET A 11 42.80 36.20 -1.89
C MET A 11 41.58 35.39 -1.44
N LEU A 12 40.37 35.98 -1.45
CA LEU A 12 39.13 35.24 -1.19
C LEU A 12 38.82 34.22 -2.29
N SER A 13 39.02 34.55 -3.57
CA SER A 13 38.78 33.58 -4.65
C SER A 13 39.78 32.42 -4.65
N LEU A 14 41.03 32.65 -4.24
CA LEU A 14 42.06 31.61 -4.10
C LEU A 14 41.82 30.65 -2.93
N PHE A 15 41.10 31.07 -1.88
CA PHE A 15 40.75 30.20 -0.75
C PHE A 15 39.43 29.44 -0.95
N ILE A 16 38.48 29.99 -1.73
CA ILE A 16 37.18 29.36 -1.99
C ILE A 16 37.29 28.26 -3.07
N TYR A 17 38.13 28.46 -4.10
CA TYR A 17 38.30 27.49 -5.19
C TYR A 17 38.77 26.08 -4.77
N PRO A 18 39.81 25.92 -3.93
CA PRO A 18 40.29 24.57 -3.56
C PRO A 18 39.34 23.83 -2.62
N PHE A 19 38.47 24.54 -1.89
CA PHE A 19 37.50 23.91 -0.98
C PHE A 19 36.33 23.28 -1.74
N SER A 20 35.87 23.93 -2.83
CA SER A 20 34.79 23.38 -3.66
C SER A 20 35.20 22.14 -4.45
N SER A 21 36.45 22.09 -4.97
CA SER A 21 36.93 20.90 -5.69
C SER A 21 37.13 19.71 -4.75
N LEU A 22 37.68 19.95 -3.56
CA LEU A 22 37.89 18.90 -2.56
C LEU A 22 36.57 18.29 -2.05
N ALA A 23 35.51 19.11 -1.92
CA ALA A 23 34.20 18.60 -1.53
C ALA A 23 33.58 17.69 -2.61
N ALA A 24 33.73 18.03 -3.89
CA ALA A 24 33.25 17.21 -4.99
C ALA A 24 34.01 15.88 -5.09
N ASP A 25 35.33 15.89 -4.88
CA ASP A 25 36.16 14.69 -4.89
C ASP A 25 35.78 13.74 -3.72
N VAL A 26 35.56 14.28 -2.52
CA VAL A 26 35.11 13.50 -1.36
C VAL A 26 33.70 12.94 -1.56
N GLU A 27 32.78 13.71 -2.15
CA GLU A 27 31.44 13.21 -2.49
C GLU A 27 31.50 12.04 -3.49
N GLN A 28 32.37 12.14 -4.48
CA GLN A 28 32.56 11.09 -5.48
C GLN A 28 33.20 9.82 -4.87
N GLU A 29 34.14 9.98 -3.95
CA GLU A 29 34.80 8.87 -3.25
C GLU A 29 33.87 8.17 -2.23
N VAL A 30 33.02 8.95 -1.54
CA VAL A 30 31.97 8.41 -0.65
C VAL A 30 30.89 7.67 -1.46
N LYS A 31 30.51 8.19 -2.63
CA LYS A 31 29.58 7.50 -3.54
C LYS A 31 30.16 6.20 -4.09
N ALA A 32 31.47 6.17 -4.37
CA ALA A 32 32.18 4.95 -4.78
C ALA A 32 32.31 3.88 -3.67
N LEU A 33 32.10 4.27 -2.40
CA LEU A 33 32.09 3.36 -1.25
C LEU A 33 30.69 2.85 -0.89
N PHE A 34 29.63 3.32 -1.57
CA PHE A 34 28.29 2.80 -1.36
C PHE A 34 28.20 1.37 -1.92
N VAL A 35 28.25 0.39 -1.01
CA VAL A 35 27.95 -1.00 -1.35
C VAL A 35 26.43 -1.16 -1.25
N PRO A 36 25.71 -1.43 -2.35
CA PRO A 36 24.29 -1.73 -2.28
C PRO A 36 24.10 -2.91 -1.33
N THR A 37 23.30 -2.69 -0.30
CA THR A 37 22.96 -3.73 0.66
C THR A 37 21.82 -4.55 0.09
N PHE A 38 22.01 -5.86 0.14
CA PHE A 38 21.03 -6.85 -0.29
C PHE A 38 20.58 -7.64 0.92
N GLU A 39 19.27 -7.66 1.15
CA GLU A 39 18.66 -8.33 2.29
C GLU A 39 17.62 -9.34 1.77
N LYS A 40 17.76 -10.61 2.14
CA LYS A 40 16.76 -11.62 1.80
C LYS A 40 15.65 -11.60 2.84
N VAL A 41 14.40 -11.53 2.37
CA VAL A 41 13.22 -11.47 3.23
C VAL A 41 12.11 -12.35 2.66
N GLU A 42 11.22 -12.83 3.51
CA GLU A 42 9.98 -13.48 3.11
C GLU A 42 8.83 -12.47 3.09
N VAL A 43 7.98 -12.50 2.06
CA VAL A 43 6.80 -11.61 2.03
C VAL A 43 5.64 -12.28 2.77
N GLU A 44 5.27 -11.67 3.89
CA GLU A 44 4.19 -12.12 4.78
C GLU A 44 2.83 -11.57 4.31
N GLU A 45 2.80 -10.29 3.91
CA GLU A 45 1.58 -9.62 3.49
C GLU A 45 1.85 -8.63 2.35
N VAL A 46 0.87 -8.50 1.46
CA VAL A 46 0.82 -7.45 0.45
C VAL A 46 -0.29 -6.47 0.83
N VAL A 47 0.10 -5.32 1.38
CA VAL A 47 -0.81 -4.26 1.85
C VAL A 47 -1.38 -3.48 0.67
N SER A 48 -0.53 -3.19 -0.32
CA SER A 48 -0.92 -2.60 -1.60
C SER A 48 0.05 -3.02 -2.70
N SER A 49 -0.17 -2.58 -3.94
CA SER A 49 0.76 -2.83 -5.05
C SER A 49 2.17 -2.23 -4.87
N GLU A 50 2.35 -1.32 -3.92
CA GLU A 50 3.64 -0.70 -3.62
C GLU A 50 4.12 -0.94 -2.18
N ASN A 51 3.30 -1.49 -1.29
CA ASN A 51 3.63 -1.68 0.13
C ASN A 51 3.53 -3.15 0.53
N LEU A 52 4.62 -3.68 1.08
CA LEU A 52 4.77 -5.07 1.51
C LEU A 52 5.08 -5.12 3.01
N ILE A 53 4.53 -6.11 3.69
CA ILE A 53 5.06 -6.55 4.99
C ILE A 53 5.97 -7.73 4.73
N VAL A 54 7.21 -7.59 5.18
CA VAL A 54 8.24 -8.60 5.01
C VAL A 54 8.77 -9.06 6.35
N LYS A 55 9.19 -10.33 6.40
CA LYS A 55 9.80 -10.98 7.54
C LYS A 55 11.29 -11.20 7.26
N ASP A 56 12.14 -10.71 8.15
CA ASP A 56 13.59 -10.88 8.05
C ASP A 56 14.05 -12.28 8.51
N GLU A 57 15.36 -12.53 8.50
CA GLU A 57 15.95 -13.80 8.94
C GLU A 57 15.74 -14.08 10.44
N ASN A 58 15.49 -13.05 11.26
CA ASN A 58 15.23 -13.16 12.69
C ASN A 58 13.74 -13.35 13.00
N GLY A 59 12.86 -13.25 12.00
CA GLY A 59 11.41 -13.30 12.16
C GLY A 59 10.77 -11.95 12.50
N GLU A 60 11.50 -10.84 12.41
CA GLU A 60 10.97 -9.49 12.61
C GLU A 60 10.21 -9.01 11.38
N LEU A 61 9.01 -8.46 11.61
CA LEU A 61 8.17 -7.90 10.55
C LEU A 61 8.50 -6.43 10.32
N SER A 62 8.63 -6.02 9.06
CA SER A 62 8.81 -4.61 8.69
C SER A 62 8.04 -4.22 7.44
N SER A 63 7.65 -2.94 7.38
CA SER A 63 7.01 -2.32 6.20
C SER A 63 8.08 -1.93 5.19
N VAL A 64 7.87 -2.32 3.93
CA VAL A 64 8.74 -1.98 2.80
C VAL A 64 7.90 -1.39 1.69
N LYS A 65 8.31 -0.20 1.25
CA LYS A 65 7.70 0.51 0.13
C LYS A 65 8.55 0.35 -1.12
N LEU A 66 7.94 -0.02 -2.23
CA LEU A 66 8.61 -0.13 -3.52
C LEU A 66 8.92 1.26 -4.04
N ILE A 67 10.21 1.54 -4.22
CA ILE A 67 10.68 2.84 -4.69
C ILE A 67 10.23 3.13 -6.12
N GLY A 68 9.89 4.39 -6.39
CA GLY A 68 9.57 4.89 -7.73
C GLY A 68 8.18 4.53 -8.25
N LEU A 69 7.32 3.94 -7.43
CA LEU A 69 5.99 3.48 -7.85
C LEU A 69 4.87 4.32 -7.20
N SER A 70 3.81 4.53 -7.96
CA SER A 70 2.51 4.96 -7.44
C SER A 70 1.43 3.98 -7.88
N SER A 71 0.72 3.47 -6.90
CA SER A 71 -0.52 2.73 -7.10
C SER A 71 -1.55 3.64 -7.80
N PRO A 72 -2.47 3.09 -8.62
CA PRO A 72 -3.48 3.89 -9.31
C PRO A 72 -4.30 4.73 -8.31
N ILE A 73 -4.21 6.06 -8.41
CA ILE A 73 -4.86 6.99 -7.46
C ILE A 73 -6.33 7.24 -7.87
N PHE A 74 -7.20 7.34 -6.87
CA PHE A 74 -8.61 7.70 -7.00
C PHE A 74 -8.84 9.08 -7.66
N GLY A 75 -9.08 9.09 -8.97
CA GLY A 75 -9.83 10.14 -9.65
C GLY A 75 -11.30 9.74 -9.81
N SER A 76 -12.20 10.40 -9.07
CA SER A 76 -13.68 10.30 -9.15
C SER A 76 -14.29 8.88 -9.19
N GLY A 77 -14.19 8.10 -8.10
CA GLY A 77 -15.20 7.10 -7.69
C GLY A 77 -15.60 5.95 -8.64
N SER A 78 -14.95 5.79 -9.79
CA SER A 78 -15.31 4.80 -10.81
C SER A 78 -14.98 3.37 -10.35
N LEU A 79 -15.85 2.41 -10.70
CA LEU A 79 -15.62 0.98 -10.46
C LEU A 79 -14.38 0.45 -11.20
N THR A 80 -14.02 1.07 -12.32
CA THR A 80 -12.82 0.75 -13.11
C THR A 80 -11.55 0.88 -12.26
N ASN A 81 -11.41 1.99 -11.52
CA ASN A 81 -10.24 2.27 -10.69
C ASN A 81 -10.09 1.25 -9.54
N ARG A 82 -11.20 0.80 -8.96
CA ARG A 82 -11.17 -0.23 -7.90
C ARG A 82 -10.66 -1.57 -8.40
N CYS A 83 -10.96 -1.91 -9.65
CA CYS A 83 -10.54 -3.18 -10.19
C CYS A 83 -9.07 -3.19 -10.61
N GLU A 84 -8.55 -2.08 -11.12
CA GLU A 84 -7.12 -1.94 -11.43
C GLU A 84 -6.25 -2.08 -10.16
N ILE A 85 -6.70 -1.51 -9.04
CA ILE A 85 -6.06 -1.70 -7.73
C ILE A 85 -6.05 -3.19 -7.34
N PHE A 86 -7.20 -3.86 -7.46
CA PHE A 86 -7.29 -5.29 -7.12
C PHE A 86 -6.38 -6.14 -7.99
N GLU A 87 -6.32 -5.87 -9.30
CA GLU A 87 -5.43 -6.58 -10.22
C GLU A 87 -3.95 -6.33 -9.92
N ALA A 88 -3.60 -5.10 -9.57
CA ALA A 88 -2.24 -4.75 -9.16
C ALA A 88 -1.83 -5.50 -7.88
N GLU A 89 -2.66 -5.46 -6.84
CA GLU A 89 -2.44 -6.24 -5.62
C GLU A 89 -2.39 -7.74 -5.90
N ARG A 90 -3.28 -8.27 -6.74
CA ARG A 90 -3.31 -9.68 -7.10
C ARG A 90 -2.03 -10.09 -7.79
N LYS A 91 -1.54 -9.30 -8.74
CA LYS A 91 -0.27 -9.59 -9.44
C LYS A 91 0.88 -9.59 -8.44
N VAL A 92 0.98 -8.58 -7.57
CA VAL A 92 2.03 -8.53 -6.55
C VAL A 92 1.93 -9.75 -5.64
N LYS A 93 0.75 -10.08 -5.11
CA LYS A 93 0.50 -11.29 -4.31
C LYS A 93 0.96 -12.55 -5.05
N GLN A 94 0.55 -12.75 -6.30
CA GLN A 94 0.97 -13.90 -7.11
C GLN A 94 2.49 -14.00 -7.27
N LEU A 95 3.17 -12.86 -7.40
CA LEU A 95 4.61 -12.81 -7.57
C LEU A 95 5.36 -12.99 -6.26
N THR A 96 4.85 -12.52 -5.12
CA THR A 96 5.62 -12.37 -3.88
C THR A 96 5.11 -13.11 -2.66
N ILE A 97 3.79 -13.34 -2.50
CA ILE A 97 3.24 -13.86 -1.23
C ILE A 97 3.84 -15.23 -0.86
N ASN A 98 4.25 -15.39 0.40
CA ASN A 98 4.91 -16.61 0.92
C ASN A 98 6.15 -17.02 0.10
N LYS A 99 6.84 -16.05 -0.51
CA LYS A 99 8.09 -16.27 -1.24
C LYS A 99 9.19 -15.38 -0.69
N THR A 100 10.40 -15.86 -0.85
CA THR A 100 11.61 -15.08 -0.57
C THR A 100 11.92 -14.15 -1.73
N ILE A 101 12.16 -12.89 -1.42
CA ILE A 101 12.67 -11.87 -2.34
C ILE A 101 13.96 -11.26 -1.77
N THR A 102 14.71 -10.57 -2.61
CA THR A 102 15.88 -9.80 -2.17
C THR A 102 15.57 -8.31 -2.27
N LEU A 103 15.64 -7.62 -1.14
CA LEU A 103 15.54 -6.16 -1.09
C LEU A 103 16.89 -5.55 -1.36
N ARG A 104 16.92 -4.49 -2.17
CA ARG A 104 18.12 -3.70 -2.44
C ARG A 104 17.88 -2.24 -2.09
N ASN A 105 18.84 -1.64 -1.38
CA ASN A 105 18.85 -0.21 -1.12
C ASN A 105 19.19 0.60 -2.38
N ASP A 106 18.63 1.80 -2.45
CA ASP A 106 19.04 2.81 -3.42
C ASP A 106 20.23 3.62 -2.90
N GLU A 107 21.11 4.04 -3.82
CA GLU A 107 22.34 4.76 -3.50
C GLU A 107 22.09 6.23 -3.12
N THR A 108 20.98 6.81 -3.57
CA THR A 108 20.64 8.22 -3.35
C THR A 108 19.70 8.41 -2.16
N THR A 109 18.93 7.38 -1.80
CA THR A 109 18.00 7.42 -0.65
C THR A 109 18.69 7.09 0.69
N SER A 110 20.02 6.98 0.71
CA SER A 110 20.80 6.62 1.90
C SER A 110 20.95 7.75 2.93
N LEU A 111 20.39 8.93 2.68
CA LEU A 111 20.56 10.08 3.56
C LEU A 111 19.21 10.70 3.92
N LYS A 112 18.79 10.40 5.16
CA LYS A 112 17.94 11.21 6.02
C LYS A 112 16.43 11.26 5.71
N ASP A 113 15.68 11.02 6.78
CA ASP A 113 14.43 11.71 7.14
C ASP A 113 13.07 11.16 6.73
N TYR A 114 12.97 10.09 5.94
CA TYR A 114 11.69 9.36 5.86
C TYR A 114 11.62 8.31 6.97
N LYS A 115 11.31 8.78 8.18
CA LYS A 115 10.82 7.96 9.29
C LYS A 115 9.67 7.09 8.77
N ASP A 116 9.85 5.78 8.87
CA ASP A 116 8.82 4.73 8.93
C ASP A 116 8.66 3.82 7.69
N ASP A 117 8.99 4.23 6.45
CA ASP A 117 8.97 3.32 5.29
C ASP A 117 10.35 3.11 4.67
N LYS A 118 10.81 1.85 4.63
CA LYS A 118 12.03 1.46 3.91
C LYS A 118 11.73 1.43 2.40
N TYR A 119 12.08 2.49 1.68
CA TYR A 119 12.04 2.48 0.21
C TYR A 119 13.08 1.52 -0.36
N ARG A 120 12.65 0.53 -1.14
CA ARG A 120 13.52 -0.53 -1.67
C ARG A 120 13.18 -0.92 -3.11
N TYR A 121 14.18 -1.47 -3.79
CA TYR A 121 13.96 -2.32 -4.95
C TYR A 121 13.70 -3.75 -4.49
N ALA A 122 12.69 -4.41 -5.05
CA ALA A 122 12.40 -5.81 -4.76
C ALA A 122 12.82 -6.70 -5.93
N ILE A 123 13.76 -7.61 -5.69
CA ILE A 123 14.26 -8.57 -6.67
C ILE A 123 13.63 -9.94 -6.38
N LEU A 124 12.91 -10.47 -7.36
CA LEU A 124 12.28 -11.78 -7.29
C LEU A 124 13.33 -12.89 -7.28
N SER A 125 12.94 -14.10 -6.85
CA SER A 125 13.83 -15.26 -6.78
C SER A 125 14.41 -15.69 -8.13
N ASP A 126 13.77 -15.31 -9.24
CA ASP A 126 14.25 -15.51 -10.62
C ASP A 126 15.15 -14.38 -11.15
N GLY A 127 15.48 -13.40 -10.30
CA GLY A 127 16.35 -12.27 -10.62
C GLY A 127 15.65 -11.09 -11.28
N ARG A 128 14.34 -11.16 -11.56
CA ARG A 128 13.61 -10.01 -12.10
C ARG A 128 13.40 -8.94 -11.03
N ASN A 129 13.53 -7.67 -11.43
CA ASN A 129 13.15 -6.53 -10.59
C ASN A 129 11.62 -6.34 -10.64
N LEU A 130 10.96 -6.51 -9.50
CA LEU A 130 9.52 -6.37 -9.36
C LEU A 130 9.06 -4.95 -9.71
N ASN A 131 9.78 -3.92 -9.25
CA ASN A 131 9.40 -2.53 -9.50
C ASN A 131 9.35 -2.23 -11.01
N GLU A 132 10.40 -2.63 -11.73
CA GLU A 132 10.46 -2.49 -13.19
C GLU A 132 9.38 -3.32 -13.89
N LEU A 133 9.10 -4.52 -13.39
CA LEU A 133 8.10 -5.41 -13.98
C LEU A 133 6.70 -4.78 -13.89
N LEU A 134 6.36 -4.20 -12.74
CA LEU A 134 5.05 -3.56 -12.53
C LEU A 134 4.88 -2.34 -13.44
N LEU A 135 5.93 -1.52 -13.61
CA LEU A 135 5.90 -0.40 -14.56
C LEU A 135 5.81 -0.87 -16.01
N ARG A 136 6.60 -1.87 -16.39
CA ARG A 136 6.65 -2.40 -17.75
C ARG A 136 5.32 -3.00 -18.19
N GLU A 137 4.62 -3.66 -17.28
CA GLU A 137 3.28 -4.21 -17.54
C GLU A 137 2.17 -3.14 -17.42
N GLY A 138 2.51 -1.89 -17.08
CA GLY A 138 1.54 -0.80 -16.89
C GLY A 138 0.61 -1.03 -15.70
N ILE A 139 1.06 -1.77 -14.68
CA ILE A 139 0.23 -2.10 -13.51
C ILE A 139 0.16 -0.92 -12.53
N VAL A 140 1.27 -0.19 -12.43
CA VAL A 140 1.43 0.99 -11.58
C VAL A 140 2.02 2.13 -12.42
N ALA A 141 1.88 3.35 -11.92
CA ALA A 141 2.51 4.52 -12.51
C ALA A 141 3.89 4.79 -11.87
N PHE A 142 4.74 5.49 -12.60
CA PHE A 142 5.99 6.04 -12.10
C PHE A 142 5.72 7.19 -11.13
N ASN A 143 6.55 7.28 -10.08
CA ASN A 143 6.47 8.34 -9.10
C ASN A 143 7.85 8.86 -8.71
N ALA A 144 8.15 10.09 -9.09
CA ALA A 144 9.39 10.80 -8.79
C ALA A 144 9.31 11.69 -7.52
N THR A 145 8.33 11.46 -6.64
CA THR A 145 8.16 12.30 -5.42
C THR A 145 9.40 12.28 -4.54
N ILE A 146 10.09 11.14 -4.46
CA ILE A 146 11.34 10.97 -3.72
C ILE A 146 12.45 10.68 -4.72
N PRO A 147 13.59 11.39 -4.67
CA PRO A 147 14.69 11.13 -5.58
C PRO A 147 15.26 9.72 -5.45
N PHE A 148 15.56 9.06 -6.57
CA PHE A 148 16.19 7.74 -6.60
C PHE A 148 17.09 7.53 -7.83
N SER A 149 18.03 6.57 -7.75
CA SER A 149 19.07 6.41 -8.78
C SER A 149 18.57 5.94 -10.16
N GLU A 150 17.35 5.38 -10.24
CA GLU A 150 16.78 4.78 -11.47
C GLU A 150 15.62 5.59 -12.08
N GLU A 151 15.43 6.86 -11.73
CA GLU A 151 14.33 7.70 -12.25
C GLU A 151 14.24 7.69 -13.79
N ASP A 152 15.32 8.07 -14.48
CA ASP A 152 15.39 8.11 -15.96
C ASP A 152 15.02 6.77 -16.62
N LYS A 153 15.30 5.66 -15.92
CA LYS A 153 14.99 4.32 -16.41
C LYS A 153 13.51 4.02 -16.21
N TYR A 154 12.94 4.39 -15.07
CA TYR A 154 11.54 4.16 -14.74
C TYR A 154 10.63 4.99 -15.64
N GLU A 155 10.98 6.25 -15.90
CA GLU A 155 10.29 7.12 -16.85
C GLU A 155 10.22 6.47 -18.23
N LYS A 156 11.36 5.99 -18.77
CA LYS A 156 11.40 5.31 -20.08
C LYS A 156 10.58 4.01 -20.12
N ILE A 157 10.55 3.26 -19.02
CA ILE A 157 9.75 2.03 -18.93
C ILE A 157 8.26 2.39 -18.98
N GLU A 158 7.84 3.42 -18.24
CA GLU A 158 6.45 3.89 -18.24
C GLU A 158 6.05 4.44 -19.61
N GLU A 159 6.88 5.28 -20.24
CA GLU A 159 6.63 5.80 -21.59
C GLU A 159 6.41 4.68 -22.62
N ALA A 160 7.18 3.59 -22.53
CA ALA A 160 7.00 2.42 -23.38
C ALA A 160 5.66 1.73 -23.11
N ALA A 161 5.30 1.52 -21.85
CA ALA A 161 4.03 0.92 -21.46
C ALA A 161 2.83 1.78 -21.89
N GLN A 162 2.95 3.12 -21.80
CA GLN A 162 1.96 4.08 -22.29
C GLN A 162 1.78 3.98 -23.80
N LYS A 163 2.89 3.97 -24.55
CA LYS A 163 2.87 3.86 -26.02
C LYS A 163 2.23 2.56 -26.50
N GLU A 164 2.44 1.48 -25.77
CA GLU A 164 1.87 0.16 -26.07
C GLU A 164 0.44 -0.01 -25.51
N GLY A 165 -0.07 0.96 -24.73
CA GLY A 165 -1.39 0.90 -24.12
C GLY A 165 -1.53 -0.27 -23.14
N LEU A 166 -0.49 -0.54 -22.35
CA LEU A 166 -0.46 -1.65 -21.39
C LEU A 166 -1.11 -1.25 -20.06
N GLY A 167 -1.77 -2.22 -19.42
CA GLY A 167 -2.31 -2.05 -18.07
C GLY A 167 -3.24 -0.85 -17.94
N ILE A 168 -2.94 0.06 -17.00
CA ILE A 168 -3.71 1.29 -16.73
C ILE A 168 -3.65 2.31 -17.88
N TRP A 169 -2.75 2.13 -18.84
CA TRP A 169 -2.60 3.01 -20.01
C TRP A 169 -3.43 2.55 -21.21
N GLY A 170 -4.05 1.37 -21.13
CA GLY A 170 -4.87 0.81 -22.19
C GLY A 170 -6.29 1.39 -22.25
N ASN A 171 -6.90 1.33 -23.43
CA ASN A 171 -8.31 1.74 -23.62
C ASN A 171 -9.31 0.71 -23.09
N THR A 172 -8.85 -0.50 -22.80
CA THR A 172 -9.64 -1.55 -22.18
C THR A 172 -9.19 -1.72 -20.75
N PRO A 173 -10.11 -1.77 -19.77
CA PRO A 173 -9.72 -2.02 -18.39
C PRO A 173 -8.90 -3.31 -18.32
N ALA A 174 -7.69 -3.24 -17.76
CA ALA A 174 -6.84 -4.41 -17.53
C ALA A 174 -7.51 -5.45 -16.61
N CYS A 175 -8.55 -5.01 -15.91
CA CYS A 175 -9.42 -5.78 -15.06
C CYS A 175 -10.36 -6.72 -15.81
N ASN A 176 -10.34 -8.00 -15.41
CA ASN A 176 -11.46 -8.90 -15.64
C ASN A 176 -12.51 -8.73 -14.52
N PHE A 177 -13.59 -8.00 -14.80
CA PHE A 177 -14.67 -7.76 -13.82
C PHE A 177 -15.27 -9.06 -13.26
N LYS A 178 -15.24 -10.16 -14.02
CA LYS A 178 -15.72 -11.47 -13.54
C LYS A 178 -14.88 -11.99 -12.37
N SER A 179 -13.54 -11.94 -12.48
CA SER A 179 -12.68 -12.37 -11.38
C SER A 179 -12.74 -11.43 -10.17
N PHE A 180 -13.01 -10.13 -10.39
CA PHE A 180 -13.24 -9.18 -9.31
C PHE A 180 -14.52 -9.50 -8.53
N TYR A 181 -15.65 -9.74 -9.20
CA TYR A 181 -16.90 -10.13 -8.54
C TYR A 181 -16.80 -11.51 -7.86
N GLU A 182 -16.16 -12.48 -8.50
CA GLU A 182 -15.93 -13.81 -7.91
C GLU A 182 -15.05 -13.71 -6.65
N ALA A 183 -13.97 -12.92 -6.67
CA ALA A 183 -13.11 -12.70 -5.51
C ALA A 183 -13.82 -11.94 -4.37
N ALA A 184 -14.56 -10.89 -4.71
CA ALA A 184 -15.34 -10.10 -3.75
C ALA A 184 -16.45 -10.94 -3.08
N PHE A 185 -17.00 -11.92 -3.79
CA PHE A 185 -18.03 -12.82 -3.28
C PHE A 185 -17.46 -14.10 -2.62
N SER A 186 -16.21 -14.49 -2.95
CA SER A 186 -15.52 -15.64 -2.34
C SER A 186 -14.72 -15.29 -1.10
N ALA A 187 -14.50 -14.01 -0.80
CA ALA A 187 -13.98 -13.60 0.50
C ALA A 187 -14.91 -14.21 1.57
N PRO A 188 -14.41 -15.04 2.49
CA PRO A 188 -15.26 -15.65 3.48
C PRO A 188 -15.84 -14.52 4.32
N LEU A 189 -17.12 -14.17 4.09
CA LEU A 189 -17.99 -13.72 5.16
C LEU A 189 -17.84 -14.81 6.22
N SER A 190 -17.02 -14.54 7.25
CA SER A 190 -16.62 -15.56 8.21
C SER A 190 -17.90 -16.21 8.71
N ILE A 191 -18.05 -17.50 8.41
CA ILE A 191 -19.29 -18.23 8.64
C ILE A 191 -19.63 -18.19 10.14
N GLU A 192 -18.62 -18.08 11.02
CA GLU A 192 -18.76 -17.86 12.46
C GLU A 192 -19.48 -16.54 12.83
N SER A 193 -19.23 -15.44 12.10
CA SER A 193 -19.95 -14.17 12.33
C SER A 193 -21.40 -14.23 11.87
N THR A 194 -21.70 -15.04 10.85
CA THR A 194 -23.08 -15.26 10.38
C THR A 194 -23.88 -16.18 11.29
N PHE A 195 -23.28 -17.22 11.88
CA PHE A 195 -23.97 -18.09 12.84
C PHE A 195 -24.31 -17.36 14.14
N LEU A 196 -23.36 -16.57 14.68
CA LEU A 196 -23.63 -15.76 15.87
C LEU A 196 -24.69 -14.69 15.59
N GLY A 197 -24.64 -14.05 14.42
CA GLY A 197 -25.64 -13.07 13.99
C GLY A 197 -27.05 -13.68 13.85
N ILE A 198 -27.18 -14.85 13.22
CA ILE A 198 -28.45 -15.55 13.06
C ILE A 198 -28.99 -16.04 14.42
N ALA A 199 -28.12 -16.57 15.29
CA ALA A 199 -28.51 -17.01 16.63
C ALA A 199 -28.99 -15.84 17.50
N ILE A 200 -28.33 -14.68 17.45
CA ILE A 200 -28.76 -13.47 18.15
C ILE A 200 -30.10 -12.97 17.60
N PHE A 201 -30.28 -12.96 16.29
CA PHE A 201 -31.54 -12.54 15.67
C PHE A 201 -32.71 -13.45 16.07
N GLN A 202 -32.51 -14.77 16.04
CA GLN A 202 -33.50 -15.76 16.48
C GLN A 202 -33.82 -15.63 17.97
N PHE A 203 -32.81 -15.38 18.81
CA PHE A 203 -32.98 -15.15 20.24
C PHE A 203 -33.80 -13.88 20.53
N LEU A 204 -33.48 -12.77 19.85
CA LEU A 204 -34.24 -11.52 19.98
C LEU A 204 -35.69 -11.68 19.51
N GLN A 205 -35.92 -12.39 18.41
CA GLN A 205 -37.27 -12.69 17.94
C GLN A 205 -38.05 -13.55 18.95
N PHE A 206 -37.41 -14.52 19.58
CA PHE A 206 -38.01 -15.33 20.64
C PHE A 206 -38.37 -14.50 21.88
N VAL A 207 -37.45 -13.65 22.37
CA VAL A 207 -37.70 -12.75 23.51
C VAL A 207 -38.85 -11.80 23.23
N LEU A 208 -38.93 -11.25 22.01
CA LEU A 208 -40.05 -10.39 21.60
C LEU A 208 -41.39 -11.14 21.60
N LEU A 209 -41.43 -12.37 21.10
CA LEU A 209 -42.65 -13.19 21.10
C LEU A 209 -43.11 -13.53 22.53
N VAL A 210 -42.17 -13.89 23.42
CA VAL A 210 -42.49 -14.21 24.82
C VAL A 210 -43.01 -12.97 25.57
N THR A 211 -42.36 -11.81 25.38
CA THR A 211 -42.80 -10.57 26.02
C THR A 211 -44.18 -10.12 25.53
N LEU A 212 -44.47 -10.23 24.23
CA LEU A 212 -45.80 -10.00 23.67
C LEU A 212 -46.85 -10.97 24.25
N ALA A 213 -46.54 -12.25 24.35
CA ALA A 213 -47.45 -13.24 24.93
C ALA A 213 -47.77 -12.95 26.39
N VAL A 214 -46.76 -12.61 27.21
CA VAL A 214 -46.96 -12.23 28.62
C VAL A 214 -47.79 -10.94 28.72
N ALA A 215 -47.51 -9.93 27.89
CA ALA A 215 -48.28 -8.70 27.86
C ALA A 215 -49.76 -8.95 27.55
N LEU A 216 -50.07 -9.81 26.57
CA LEU A 216 -51.44 -10.19 26.24
C LEU A 216 -52.14 -10.91 27.40
N LEU A 217 -51.45 -11.83 28.08
CA LEU A 217 -52.00 -12.52 29.26
C LEU A 217 -52.29 -11.54 30.41
N LEU A 218 -51.42 -10.56 30.63
CA LEU A 218 -51.63 -9.52 31.64
C LEU A 218 -52.82 -8.62 31.28
N ILE A 219 -52.94 -8.22 30.02
CA ILE A 219 -54.08 -7.45 29.54
C ILE A 219 -55.39 -8.21 29.76
N GLU A 220 -55.43 -9.50 29.43
CA GLU A 220 -56.63 -10.31 29.61
C GLU A 220 -56.98 -10.49 31.10
N LYS A 221 -55.98 -10.70 31.95
CA LYS A 221 -56.17 -10.79 33.40
C LYS A 221 -56.66 -9.47 34.01
N ILE A 222 -56.14 -8.33 33.54
CA ILE A 222 -56.61 -7.00 33.95
C ILE A 222 -58.06 -6.79 33.51
N ARG A 223 -58.41 -7.19 32.28
CA ARG A 223 -59.79 -7.13 31.76
C ARG A 223 -60.76 -7.96 32.62
N GLN A 224 -60.40 -9.20 32.95
CA GLN A 224 -61.20 -10.05 33.85
C GLN A 224 -61.38 -9.44 35.24
N TRP A 225 -60.31 -8.88 35.80
CA TRP A 225 -60.40 -8.19 37.10
C TRP A 225 -61.32 -6.97 37.05
N GLN A 226 -61.31 -6.21 35.95
CA GLN A 226 -62.23 -5.08 35.76
C GLN A 226 -63.70 -5.53 35.65
N SER A 227 -64.00 -6.62 34.92
CA SER A 227 -65.37 -7.14 34.83
C SER A 227 -65.90 -7.62 36.18
N GLU A 228 -65.10 -8.39 36.94
CA GLU A 228 -65.47 -8.84 38.29
C GLU A 228 -65.68 -7.69 39.28
N LYS A 229 -65.01 -6.56 39.08
CA LYS A 229 -65.19 -5.38 39.91
C LYS A 229 -66.46 -4.62 39.54
N GLN A 230 -66.85 -4.64 38.27
CA GLN A 230 -68.07 -4.01 37.78
C GLN A 230 -69.32 -4.78 38.19
N ASP A 231 -69.26 -6.12 38.28
CA ASP A 231 -70.38 -6.96 38.77
C ASP A 231 -70.57 -6.88 40.31
N ARG A 232 -69.61 -6.32 41.05
CA ARG A 232 -69.64 -6.19 42.52
C ARG A 232 -70.13 -4.83 43.02
N ASN A 233 -70.38 -3.87 42.13
CA ASN A 233 -70.96 -2.56 42.43
C ASN A 233 -72.41 -2.49 41.93
#